data_AF-A0A137RHW4-F1
#
_entry.id   AF-A0A137RHW4-F1
#
_cell.length_a   1.000
_cell.length_b   1.000
_cell.length_c   1.000
_cell.angle_alpha   90.00
_cell.angle_beta   90.00
_cell.angle_gamma   90.00
#
_symmetry.space_group_name_H-M   'P 1'
#
loop_
_entity.id
_entity.type
_entity.pdbx_description
1 polymer ?
#
loop_
_entity_poly.entity_id
_entity_poly.type
_entity_poly.pdbx_seq_one_letter_code
_entity_poly.pdbx_strand_id
1 'polypeptide(L)'
;MKSSPLFLAIVSIFFASCFNGEKQNYDEDDNFQEYYNEEITSENHRNNHNQIASNDALKYFNTIDSRNGMVMSRIPFPASWQKQNGGQYLYTGPNGIKVHGERGGSYMFSSDPQMNQMYQQSGMQVQLPKSIDQVINEGFMEYANKINRKLVRKYPMPQFAAWDKQFDDQLYKSVPSQKNFNVMGLEWRDPDGTSFLTILHHFVSYDQYGGYWGITYSVLEASEGAFEEAKTHYINGLLNQQINPQWLQAVNQKDMQIAQQSNAAHQQRMANIKSFGDQNTARFNDRMAAMDQNMASWRANQAASDRSQEQFVDYIHGNTNVSNTNTGQTYKVEAGANQYWMNNQGEYIKSDNSLYNPNLDQNVNNQTWTEYEEQN
;
A
#
# COMPACT_ATOMS: atom_id res chain seq x y z
N MET A 1 -17.77 -25.16 32.52
CA MET A 1 -17.39 -23.82 33.04
C MET A 1 -16.05 -23.42 32.47
N LYS A 2 -16.05 -22.46 31.54
CA LYS A 2 -14.96 -21.55 31.18
C LYS A 2 -15.59 -20.54 30.22
N SER A 3 -16.03 -19.43 30.78
CA SER A 3 -16.65 -18.29 30.11
C SER A 3 -15.55 -17.48 29.41
N SER A 4 -15.63 -17.38 28.08
CA SER A 4 -14.80 -16.48 27.28
C SER A 4 -15.58 -15.17 27.06
N PRO A 5 -15.00 -13.99 27.31
CA PRO A 5 -15.70 -12.72 27.11
C PRO A 5 -15.79 -12.41 25.61
N LEU A 6 -17.02 -12.24 25.13
CA LEU A 6 -17.38 -11.91 23.75
C LEU A 6 -17.19 -10.39 23.56
N PHE A 7 -16.13 -9.98 22.87
CA PHE A 7 -15.91 -8.58 22.49
C PHE A 7 -16.92 -8.15 21.41
N LEU A 8 -17.66 -7.09 21.72
CA LEU A 8 -18.63 -6.45 20.83
C LEU A 8 -17.89 -5.41 19.98
N ALA A 9 -17.37 -5.83 18.84
CA ALA A 9 -16.79 -4.93 17.85
C ALA A 9 -17.87 -4.53 16.84
N ILE A 10 -18.40 -3.31 16.96
CA ILE A 10 -19.06 -2.64 15.84
C ILE A 10 -17.92 -2.28 14.88
N VAL A 11 -17.81 -3.06 13.82
CA VAL A 11 -16.75 -2.93 12.82
C VAL A 11 -17.09 -1.75 11.92
N SER A 12 -16.72 -0.55 12.36
CA SER A 12 -16.49 0.60 11.47
C SER A 12 -15.20 0.31 10.71
N ILE A 13 -15.31 -0.24 9.49
CA ILE A 13 -14.18 -0.42 8.59
C ILE A 13 -13.76 0.96 8.10
N PHE A 14 -12.80 1.55 8.80
CA PHE A 14 -12.00 2.65 8.29
C PHE A 14 -10.57 2.18 8.14
N PHE A 15 -10.01 2.44 6.97
CA PHE A 15 -8.61 2.21 6.63
C PHE A 15 -7.70 3.06 7.53
N ALA A 16 -7.23 2.48 8.63
CA ALA A 16 -6.02 2.94 9.30
C ALA A 16 -4.83 2.23 8.65
N SER A 17 -4.24 2.88 7.64
CA SER A 17 -2.89 2.55 7.22
C SER A 17 -1.91 3.06 8.28
N CYS A 18 -1.53 2.22 9.24
CA CYS A 18 -0.34 2.42 10.07
C CYS A 18 0.16 1.08 10.63
N PHE A 19 1.15 0.49 9.95
CA PHE A 19 2.16 -0.33 10.62
C PHE A 19 3.37 0.57 10.88
N ASN A 20 3.60 0.90 12.14
CA ASN A 20 4.94 0.89 12.72
C ASN A 20 4.78 0.71 14.22
N GLY A 21 5.36 -0.37 14.73
CA GLY A 21 5.35 -0.72 16.12
C GLY A 21 6.31 0.16 16.89
N GLU A 22 5.83 0.73 17.98
CA GLU A 22 6.59 0.87 19.22
C GLU A 22 5.58 0.79 20.36
N LYS A 23 5.83 -0.15 21.27
CA LYS A 23 5.10 -0.24 22.53
C LYS A 23 5.49 0.97 23.37
N GLN A 24 4.53 1.84 23.66
CA GLN A 24 4.63 2.72 24.82
C GLN A 24 3.49 2.40 25.78
N ASN A 25 3.90 1.92 26.95
CA ASN A 25 3.08 1.86 28.15
C ASN A 25 2.55 3.25 28.47
N TYR A 26 1.25 3.33 28.72
CA TYR A 26 0.69 4.31 29.64
C TYR A 26 -0.20 3.54 30.61
N ASP A 27 0.39 3.19 31.76
CA ASP A 27 -0.35 3.19 33.01
C ASP A 27 -0.59 4.65 33.36
N GLU A 28 -1.84 5.05 33.52
CA GLU A 28 -2.29 5.76 34.72
C GLU A 28 -3.81 5.91 34.70
N ASP A 29 -4.38 5.55 35.85
CA ASP A 29 -5.72 5.87 36.29
C ASP A 29 -6.10 7.31 35.92
N ASP A 30 -7.30 7.48 35.37
CA ASP A 30 -8.09 8.61 35.82
C ASP A 30 -9.57 8.26 35.91
N ASN A 31 -10.03 8.47 37.13
CA ASN A 31 -11.29 8.09 37.70
C ASN A 31 -12.34 9.13 37.28
N PHE A 32 -13.21 8.80 36.31
CA PHE A 32 -14.43 9.60 36.09
C PHE A 32 -15.65 8.77 36.48
N GLN A 33 -16.07 9.01 37.72
CA GLN A 33 -17.31 8.52 38.30
C GLN A 33 -18.53 8.95 37.48
N GLU A 34 -19.46 7.99 37.39
CA GLU A 34 -20.91 8.04 37.60
C GLU A 34 -21.61 9.42 37.69
N TYR A 35 -22.87 9.46 37.20
CA TYR A 35 -23.88 10.54 37.11
C TYR A 35 -23.99 11.20 35.71
N TYR A 36 -25.15 11.34 35.04
CA TYR A 36 -26.57 11.30 35.40
C TYR A 36 -27.42 10.67 34.27
N ASN A 37 -28.51 9.99 34.67
CA ASN A 37 -29.70 9.79 33.83
C ASN A 37 -30.40 11.15 33.64
N GLU A 38 -30.62 11.57 32.40
CA GLU A 38 -31.70 12.50 32.05
C GLU A 38 -32.50 11.94 30.88
N GLU A 39 -33.73 11.52 31.18
CA GLU A 39 -34.78 11.32 30.20
C GLU A 39 -35.12 12.65 29.55
N ILE A 40 -34.53 12.94 28.38
CA ILE A 40 -35.02 14.02 27.53
C ILE A 40 -36.22 13.48 26.76
N THR A 41 -37.42 13.78 27.25
CA THR A 41 -38.68 13.68 26.50
C THR A 41 -38.61 14.68 25.33
N SER A 42 -38.20 14.23 24.14
CA SER A 42 -38.25 15.05 22.94
C SER A 42 -39.65 15.00 22.33
N GLU A 43 -40.26 16.17 22.19
CA GLU A 43 -41.56 16.41 21.58
C GLU A 43 -41.70 15.81 20.17
N ASN A 44 -42.86 15.20 19.93
CA ASN A 44 -43.22 14.58 18.65
C ASN A 44 -43.49 15.63 17.57
N HIS A 45 -42.51 15.90 16.70
CA HIS A 45 -42.79 16.53 15.42
C HIS A 45 -43.41 15.51 14.45
N ARG A 46 -44.74 15.63 14.26
CA ARG A 46 -45.51 14.87 13.27
C ARG A 46 -45.16 15.33 11.85
N ASN A 47 -44.35 14.55 11.13
CA ASN A 47 -44.31 14.61 9.67
C ASN A 47 -45.32 13.61 9.10
N ASN A 48 -46.42 14.15 8.56
CA ASN A 48 -47.43 13.42 7.83
C ASN A 48 -46.88 12.98 6.47
N HIS A 49 -46.47 11.71 6.34
CA HIS A 49 -46.67 10.87 5.15
C HIS A 49 -46.19 9.45 5.45
N ASN A 50 -47.14 8.51 5.53
CA ASN A 50 -47.07 7.02 5.48
C ASN A 50 -47.96 6.40 6.57
N GLN A 51 -49.25 6.28 6.24
CA GLN A 51 -50.21 5.53 7.04
C GLN A 51 -50.01 4.02 6.85
N ILE A 52 -49.07 3.43 7.58
CA ILE A 52 -49.14 2.03 8.03
C ILE A 52 -48.44 1.94 9.40
N ALA A 53 -49.17 2.18 10.49
CA ALA A 53 -48.80 1.66 11.81
C ALA A 53 -49.98 1.71 12.78
N SER A 54 -50.17 0.58 13.45
CA SER A 54 -50.88 0.42 14.72
C SER A 54 -50.58 1.57 15.70
N ASN A 55 -51.53 1.90 16.57
CA ASN A 55 -51.53 2.98 17.58
C ASN A 55 -50.46 2.83 18.69
N ASP A 56 -49.38 2.10 18.44
CA ASP A 56 -48.30 1.91 19.40
C ASP A 56 -47.42 3.15 19.46
N ALA A 57 -47.28 3.71 20.67
CA ALA A 57 -46.37 4.82 20.92
C ALA A 57 -44.95 4.44 20.50
N LEU A 58 -44.24 5.33 19.78
CA LEU A 58 -42.85 5.12 19.39
C LEU A 58 -41.89 5.67 20.45
N LYS A 59 -40.78 4.97 20.67
CA LYS A 59 -39.64 5.41 21.46
C LYS A 59 -38.38 5.44 20.59
N TYR A 60 -37.58 6.48 20.73
CA TYR A 60 -36.28 6.56 20.08
C TYR A 60 -35.21 5.87 20.93
N PHE A 61 -34.46 4.98 20.30
CA PHE A 61 -33.31 4.31 20.91
C PHE A 61 -32.02 4.85 20.33
N ASN A 62 -31.16 5.40 21.18
CA ASN A 62 -29.89 5.97 20.78
C ASN A 62 -28.81 4.88 20.65
N THR A 63 -27.98 5.01 19.62
CA THR A 63 -26.72 4.26 19.47
C THR A 63 -25.56 5.22 19.72
N ILE A 64 -24.65 4.83 20.60
CA ILE A 64 -23.49 5.64 20.99
C ILE A 64 -22.26 5.06 20.29
N ASP A 65 -21.45 5.92 19.68
CA ASP A 65 -20.14 5.54 19.15
C ASP A 65 -19.14 5.45 20.31
N SER A 66 -18.61 4.26 20.55
CA SER A 66 -17.67 4.00 21.65
C SER A 66 -16.35 4.75 21.51
N ARG A 67 -15.99 5.22 20.31
CA ARG A 67 -14.70 5.88 20.05
C ARG A 67 -14.66 7.33 20.53
N ASN A 68 -15.82 7.98 20.58
CA ASN A 68 -15.92 9.40 20.94
C ASN A 68 -17.06 9.71 21.94
N GLY A 69 -17.84 8.69 22.35
CA GLY A 69 -18.94 8.84 23.31
C GLY A 69 -20.16 9.58 22.77
N MET A 70 -20.18 9.97 21.50
CA MET A 70 -21.28 10.73 20.91
C MET A 70 -22.43 9.80 20.48
N VAL A 71 -23.65 10.31 20.56
CA VAL A 71 -24.80 9.65 19.91
C VAL A 71 -24.57 9.67 18.40
N MET A 72 -24.43 8.48 17.82
CA MET A 72 -24.25 8.28 16.38
C MET A 72 -25.58 8.34 15.64
N SER A 73 -26.58 7.64 16.16
CA SER A 73 -27.90 7.55 15.53
C SER A 73 -28.99 7.31 16.56
N ARG A 74 -30.23 7.57 16.16
CA ARG A 74 -31.43 7.18 16.89
C ARG A 74 -32.40 6.44 15.98
N ILE A 75 -32.99 5.37 16.50
CA ILE A 75 -33.90 4.49 15.74
C ILE A 75 -35.27 4.50 16.42
N PRO A 76 -36.37 4.79 15.70
CA PRO A 76 -37.71 4.70 16.25
C PRO A 76 -38.20 3.24 16.23
N PHE A 77 -38.48 2.69 17.41
CA PHE A 77 -39.16 1.40 17.56
C PHE A 77 -40.39 1.55 18.48
N PRO A 78 -41.31 0.58 18.51
CA PRO A 78 -42.41 0.59 19.46
C PRO A 78 -41.90 0.75 20.90
N ALA A 79 -42.60 1.53 21.72
CA ALA A 79 -42.24 1.77 23.12
C ALA A 79 -42.32 0.50 23.99
N SER A 80 -43.04 -0.53 23.51
CA SER A 80 -43.06 -1.87 24.10
C SER A 80 -41.74 -2.64 23.92
N TRP A 81 -40.85 -2.17 23.05
CA TRP A 81 -39.53 -2.75 22.85
C TRP A 81 -38.54 -2.17 23.85
N GLN A 82 -37.49 -2.94 24.12
CA GLN A 82 -36.44 -2.58 25.07
C GLN A 82 -35.08 -2.81 24.41
N LYS A 83 -34.19 -1.82 24.56
CA LYS A 83 -32.78 -1.98 24.20
C LYS A 83 -32.08 -2.78 25.30
N GLN A 84 -31.31 -3.77 24.88
CA GLN A 84 -30.54 -4.61 25.79
C GLN A 84 -29.11 -4.08 25.91
N ASN A 85 -28.59 -4.07 27.13
CA ASN A 85 -27.23 -3.63 27.44
C ASN A 85 -26.30 -4.85 27.46
N GLY A 86 -25.72 -5.16 26.30
CA GLY A 86 -24.86 -6.34 26.13
C GLY A 86 -25.65 -7.66 26.06
N GLY A 87 -24.95 -8.71 25.61
CA GLY A 87 -25.54 -10.04 25.41
C GLY A 87 -25.83 -10.37 23.94
N GLN A 88 -26.68 -11.38 23.72
CA GLN A 88 -26.95 -11.93 22.38
C GLN A 88 -27.87 -11.04 21.52
N TYR A 89 -28.76 -10.28 22.16
CA TYR A 89 -29.79 -9.48 21.51
C TYR A 89 -29.53 -7.99 21.73
N LEU A 90 -29.84 -7.18 20.72
CA LEU A 90 -29.76 -5.72 20.76
C LEU A 90 -31.09 -5.12 21.23
N TYR A 91 -32.20 -5.69 20.79
CA TYR A 91 -33.55 -5.31 21.21
C TYR A 91 -34.40 -6.53 21.53
N THR A 92 -35.34 -6.37 22.45
CA THR A 92 -36.39 -7.36 22.73
C THR A 92 -37.74 -6.68 22.76
N GLY A 93 -38.80 -7.36 22.33
CA GLY A 93 -40.16 -6.87 22.39
C GLY A 93 -41.12 -7.93 22.95
N PRO A 94 -42.42 -7.62 23.04
CA PRO A 94 -43.43 -8.58 23.44
C PRO A 94 -43.49 -9.79 22.49
N ASN A 95 -44.17 -10.86 22.90
CA ASN A 95 -44.45 -12.05 22.08
C ASN A 95 -43.21 -12.76 21.50
N GLY A 96 -42.09 -12.70 22.24
CA GLY A 96 -40.83 -13.34 21.87
C GLY A 96 -40.03 -12.61 20.80
N ILE A 97 -40.34 -11.34 20.50
CA ILE A 97 -39.58 -10.53 19.56
C ILE A 97 -38.15 -10.32 20.09
N LYS A 98 -37.16 -10.64 19.28
CA LYS A 98 -35.74 -10.37 19.55
C LYS A 98 -35.06 -9.88 18.29
N VAL A 99 -34.24 -8.85 18.42
CA VAL A 99 -33.37 -8.36 17.35
C VAL A 99 -31.94 -8.68 17.73
N HIS A 100 -31.25 -9.45 16.90
CA HIS A 100 -29.84 -9.73 17.03
C HIS A 100 -29.04 -8.53 16.50
N GLY A 101 -27.92 -8.23 17.16
CA GLY A 101 -27.01 -7.18 16.70
C GLY A 101 -26.49 -7.46 15.28
N GLU A 102 -26.03 -6.40 14.61
CA GLU A 102 -25.42 -6.53 13.28
C GLU A 102 -24.16 -7.40 13.34
N ARG A 103 -24.02 -8.30 12.39
CA ARG A 103 -22.88 -9.20 12.21
C ARG A 103 -22.39 -9.09 10.78
N GLY A 104 -21.11 -9.36 10.55
CA GLY A 104 -20.57 -9.25 9.21
C GLY A 104 -19.09 -9.49 9.13
N GLY A 105 -18.56 -9.28 7.94
CA GLY A 105 -17.16 -9.39 7.63
C GLY A 105 -16.86 -8.76 6.28
N SER A 106 -15.59 -8.40 6.11
CA SER A 106 -15.09 -7.83 4.86
C SER A 106 -13.80 -8.52 4.45
N TYR A 107 -13.56 -8.51 3.15
CA TYR A 107 -12.44 -9.15 2.50
C TYR A 107 -11.79 -8.17 1.54
N MET A 108 -10.47 -8.15 1.57
CA MET A 108 -9.64 -7.41 0.63
C MET A 108 -9.46 -8.23 -0.64
N PHE A 109 -9.31 -7.56 -1.77
CA PHE A 109 -8.89 -8.20 -3.01
C PHE A 109 -8.08 -7.23 -3.87
N SER A 110 -7.18 -7.79 -4.67
CA SER A 110 -6.46 -7.08 -5.71
C SER A 110 -6.25 -8.01 -6.91
N SER A 111 -6.08 -7.43 -8.09
CA SER A 111 -5.61 -8.15 -9.27
C SER A 111 -4.12 -8.49 -9.19
N ASP A 112 -3.36 -7.80 -8.33
CA ASP A 112 -1.94 -8.05 -8.10
C ASP A 112 -1.73 -9.14 -7.02
N PRO A 113 -1.12 -10.29 -7.35
CA PRO A 113 -0.81 -11.34 -6.37
C PRO A 113 0.11 -10.88 -5.23
N GLN A 114 1.06 -9.97 -5.49
CA GLN A 114 1.95 -9.46 -4.45
C GLN A 114 1.19 -8.62 -3.43
N MET A 115 0.24 -7.81 -3.91
CA MET A 115 -0.64 -7.02 -3.06
C MET A 115 -1.52 -7.92 -2.17
N ASN A 116 -2.09 -8.98 -2.75
CA ASN A 116 -2.86 -9.97 -2.00
C ASN A 116 -2.00 -10.66 -0.92
N GLN A 117 -0.74 -10.98 -1.23
CA GLN A 117 0.19 -11.55 -0.24
C GLN A 117 0.49 -10.56 0.89
N MET A 118 0.68 -9.28 0.58
CA MET A 118 0.89 -8.23 1.58
C MET A 118 -0.34 -8.06 2.49
N TYR A 119 -1.54 -8.13 1.92
CA TYR A 119 -2.78 -8.11 2.71
C TYR A 119 -2.86 -9.29 3.67
N GLN A 120 -2.53 -10.51 3.22
CA GLN A 120 -2.50 -11.68 4.09
C GLN A 120 -1.44 -11.57 5.20
N GLN A 121 -0.25 -11.08 4.88
CA GLN A 121 0.84 -10.88 5.85
C GLN A 121 0.51 -9.82 6.92
N SER A 122 -0.30 -8.82 6.58
CA SER A 122 -0.82 -7.82 7.52
C SER A 122 -2.05 -8.31 8.31
N GLY A 123 -2.45 -9.58 8.14
CA GLY A 123 -3.56 -10.19 8.86
C GLY A 123 -4.94 -9.90 8.26
N MET A 124 -5.01 -9.24 7.10
CA MET A 124 -6.26 -8.99 6.40
C MET A 124 -6.71 -10.26 5.65
N GLN A 125 -8.03 -10.51 5.68
CA GLN A 125 -8.61 -11.62 4.94
C GLN A 125 -8.70 -11.26 3.47
N VAL A 126 -8.14 -12.11 2.61
CA VAL A 126 -8.16 -11.92 1.16
C VAL A 126 -9.09 -12.91 0.52
N GLN A 127 -10.06 -12.41 -0.23
CA GLN A 127 -11.01 -13.23 -0.98
C GLN A 127 -11.58 -12.43 -2.15
N LEU A 128 -11.67 -13.06 -3.32
CA LEU A 128 -12.35 -12.47 -4.47
C LEU A 128 -13.82 -12.19 -4.16
N PRO A 129 -14.40 -11.11 -4.70
CA PRO A 129 -15.79 -10.73 -4.46
C PRO A 129 -16.74 -11.83 -4.89
N LYS A 130 -17.62 -12.24 -3.96
CA LYS A 130 -18.74 -13.12 -4.23
C LYS A 130 -19.98 -12.31 -4.55
N SER A 131 -20.84 -12.85 -5.41
CA SER A 131 -22.18 -12.31 -5.59
C SER A 131 -23.03 -12.51 -4.33
N ILE A 132 -24.08 -11.70 -4.16
CA ILE A 132 -24.98 -11.86 -3.02
C ILE A 132 -25.65 -13.24 -3.00
N ASP A 133 -25.95 -13.83 -4.16
CA ASP A 133 -26.51 -15.19 -4.23
C ASP A 133 -25.49 -16.26 -3.79
N GLN A 134 -24.20 -16.11 -4.15
CA GLN A 134 -23.15 -17.00 -3.66
C GLN A 134 -23.02 -16.91 -2.13
N VAL A 135 -23.06 -15.69 -1.58
CA VAL A 135 -23.05 -15.49 -0.13
C VAL A 135 -24.24 -16.18 0.55
N ILE A 136 -25.45 -16.03 -0.01
CA ILE A 136 -26.66 -16.65 0.52
C ILE A 136 -26.53 -18.17 0.49
N ASN A 137 -26.12 -18.75 -0.64
CA ASN A 137 -26.06 -20.19 -0.83
C ASN A 137 -24.97 -20.85 0.05
N GLU A 138 -23.76 -20.28 0.06
CA GLU A 138 -22.62 -20.88 0.76
C GLU A 138 -22.60 -20.52 2.25
N GLY A 139 -23.08 -19.31 2.62
CA GLY A 139 -23.04 -18.84 4.00
C GLY A 139 -24.30 -19.15 4.79
N PHE A 140 -25.48 -18.84 4.24
CA PHE A 140 -26.74 -18.90 4.97
C PHE A 140 -27.45 -20.24 4.76
N MET A 141 -27.58 -20.72 3.52
CA MET A 141 -28.28 -21.97 3.23
C MET A 141 -27.54 -23.19 3.79
N GLU A 142 -26.20 -23.23 3.71
CA GLU A 142 -25.43 -24.32 4.33
C GLU A 142 -25.67 -24.42 5.84
N TYR A 143 -25.67 -23.29 6.55
CA TYR A 143 -25.96 -23.26 7.98
C TYR A 143 -27.43 -23.61 8.26
N ALA A 144 -28.37 -23.03 7.50
CA ALA A 144 -29.80 -23.27 7.65
C ALA A 144 -30.14 -24.78 7.50
N ASN A 145 -29.55 -25.45 6.52
CA ASN A 145 -29.72 -26.88 6.30
C ASN A 145 -29.22 -27.72 7.49
N LYS A 146 -28.11 -27.34 8.13
CA LYS A 146 -27.58 -28.06 9.32
C LYS A 146 -28.53 -28.01 10.52
N ILE A 147 -29.33 -26.95 10.64
CA ILE A 147 -30.29 -26.76 11.74
C ILE A 147 -31.74 -27.01 11.33
N ASN A 148 -31.98 -27.55 10.13
CA ASN A 148 -33.32 -27.76 9.55
C ASN A 148 -34.18 -26.49 9.44
N ARG A 149 -33.54 -25.32 9.32
CA ARG A 149 -34.20 -24.04 9.04
C ARG A 149 -34.54 -23.94 7.57
N LYS A 150 -35.78 -23.55 7.26
CA LYS A 150 -36.26 -23.42 5.88
C LYS A 150 -36.32 -21.97 5.45
N LEU A 151 -35.79 -21.67 4.26
CA LEU A 151 -36.01 -20.38 3.60
C LEU A 151 -37.44 -20.35 3.05
N VAL A 152 -38.23 -19.38 3.50
CA VAL A 152 -39.62 -19.18 3.09
C VAL A 152 -39.70 -18.18 1.96
N ARG A 153 -38.98 -17.05 2.06
CA ARG A 153 -38.95 -15.99 1.04
C ARG A 153 -37.57 -15.37 0.91
N LYS A 154 -37.23 -14.98 -0.31
CA LYS A 154 -36.05 -14.17 -0.67
C LYS A 154 -36.52 -13.03 -1.56
N TYR A 155 -36.21 -11.78 -1.22
CA TYR A 155 -36.59 -10.62 -2.03
C TYR A 155 -35.57 -9.47 -1.92
N PRO A 156 -35.37 -8.70 -3.01
CA PRO A 156 -34.50 -7.53 -2.98
C PRO A 156 -35.12 -6.42 -2.13
N MET A 157 -34.28 -5.63 -1.46
CA MET A 157 -34.69 -4.49 -0.64
C MET A 157 -34.00 -3.20 -1.09
N PRO A 158 -34.35 -2.66 -2.28
CA PRO A 158 -33.65 -1.53 -2.89
C PRO A 158 -33.67 -0.26 -2.03
N GLN A 159 -34.68 -0.07 -1.17
CA GLN A 159 -34.73 1.05 -0.24
C GLN A 159 -33.57 1.07 0.76
N PHE A 160 -33.10 -0.10 1.21
CA PHE A 160 -31.93 -0.19 2.09
C PHE A 160 -30.64 0.02 1.31
N ALA A 161 -30.54 -0.51 0.09
CA ALA A 161 -29.38 -0.24 -0.77
C ALA A 161 -29.22 1.27 -1.08
N ALA A 162 -30.34 1.96 -1.31
CA ALA A 162 -30.35 3.40 -1.50
C ALA A 162 -29.94 4.16 -0.23
N TRP A 163 -30.46 3.73 0.94
CA TRP A 163 -30.08 4.32 2.23
C TRP A 163 -28.58 4.13 2.51
N ASP A 164 -28.04 2.92 2.31
CA ASP A 164 -26.61 2.62 2.48
C ASP A 164 -25.75 3.52 1.60
N LYS A 165 -26.15 3.68 0.33
CA LYS A 165 -25.47 4.57 -0.61
C LYS A 165 -25.51 6.03 -0.15
N GLN A 166 -26.67 6.53 0.26
CA GLN A 166 -26.82 7.91 0.73
C GLN A 166 -26.00 8.19 1.99
N PHE A 167 -25.89 7.22 2.88
CA PHE A 167 -25.05 7.32 4.07
C PHE A 167 -23.56 7.28 3.69
N ASP A 168 -23.14 6.35 2.84
CA ASP A 168 -21.76 6.22 2.37
C ASP A 168 -21.27 7.47 1.60
N ASP A 169 -22.15 8.10 0.83
CA ASP A 169 -21.85 9.34 0.10
C ASP A 169 -21.64 10.55 1.01
N GLN A 170 -22.09 10.50 2.27
CA GLN A 170 -21.85 11.54 3.27
C GLN A 170 -20.54 11.35 4.04
N LEU A 171 -19.91 10.18 3.95
CA LEU A 171 -18.65 9.89 4.63
C LEU A 171 -17.46 10.46 3.85
N TYR A 172 -16.44 10.93 4.57
CA TYR A 172 -15.19 11.36 3.97
C TYR A 172 -14.49 10.18 3.28
N LYS A 173 -14.09 10.38 2.03
CA LYS A 173 -13.37 9.40 1.20
C LYS A 173 -11.99 9.94 0.88
N SER A 174 -10.94 9.34 1.46
CA SER A 174 -9.54 9.73 1.20
C SER A 174 -9.08 9.33 -0.20
N VAL A 175 -9.69 8.29 -0.78
CA VAL A 175 -9.42 7.79 -2.13
C VAL A 175 -10.73 7.74 -2.90
N PRO A 176 -10.78 8.22 -4.15
CA PRO A 176 -11.94 8.01 -5.00
C PRO A 176 -12.21 6.51 -5.16
N SER A 177 -13.39 6.07 -4.74
CA SER A 177 -13.81 4.67 -4.85
C SER A 177 -15.23 4.59 -5.36
N GLN A 178 -15.51 3.57 -6.17
CA GLN A 178 -16.88 3.24 -6.57
C GLN A 178 -17.38 2.09 -5.70
N LYS A 179 -18.45 2.33 -4.95
CA LYS A 179 -19.05 1.34 -4.05
C LYS A 179 -20.48 1.05 -4.46
N ASN A 180 -20.76 -0.24 -4.65
CA ASN A 180 -22.08 -0.76 -5.00
C ASN A 180 -22.67 -1.45 -3.78
N PHE A 181 -23.99 -1.30 -3.61
CA PHE A 181 -24.74 -1.88 -2.50
C PHE A 181 -25.89 -2.72 -3.05
N ASN A 182 -26.05 -3.93 -2.51
CA ASN A 182 -27.19 -4.80 -2.77
C ASN A 182 -27.73 -5.28 -1.43
N VAL A 183 -29.04 -5.23 -1.24
CA VAL A 183 -29.67 -5.68 0.01
C VAL A 183 -30.75 -6.70 -0.29
N MET A 184 -30.74 -7.81 0.46
CA MET A 184 -31.72 -8.89 0.37
C MET A 184 -32.40 -9.14 1.71
N GLY A 185 -33.71 -9.29 1.68
CA GLY A 185 -34.51 -9.81 2.78
C GLY A 185 -34.65 -11.33 2.64
N LEU A 186 -34.29 -12.06 3.68
CA LEU A 186 -34.41 -13.51 3.77
C LEU A 186 -35.34 -13.86 4.94
N GLU A 187 -36.51 -14.42 4.63
CA GLU A 187 -37.46 -14.88 5.65
C GLU A 187 -37.29 -16.38 5.86
N TRP A 188 -37.13 -16.79 7.11
CA TRP A 188 -36.87 -18.17 7.49
C TRP A 188 -37.88 -18.68 8.50
N ARG A 189 -38.00 -20.01 8.58
CA ARG A 189 -38.79 -20.71 9.57
C ARG A 189 -38.04 -21.90 10.15
N ASP A 190 -37.98 -21.97 11.47
CA ASP A 190 -37.46 -23.12 12.20
C ASP A 190 -38.53 -24.20 12.42
N PRO A 191 -38.13 -25.45 12.72
CA PRO A 191 -39.06 -26.54 12.98
C PRO A 191 -40.02 -26.31 14.15
N ASP A 192 -39.65 -25.45 15.10
CA ASP A 192 -40.45 -25.08 16.27
C ASP A 192 -41.50 -23.98 15.98
N GLY A 193 -41.56 -23.49 14.74
CA GLY A 193 -42.47 -22.41 14.31
C GLY A 193 -41.88 -21.01 14.46
N THR A 194 -40.68 -20.85 15.02
CA THR A 194 -40.02 -19.54 15.12
C THR A 194 -39.70 -19.00 13.72
N SER A 195 -40.04 -17.73 13.49
CA SER A 195 -39.83 -17.06 12.20
C SER A 195 -38.74 -16.00 12.32
N PHE A 196 -37.93 -15.88 11.27
CA PHE A 196 -36.79 -14.96 11.24
C PHE A 196 -36.82 -14.10 9.98
N LEU A 197 -36.43 -12.83 10.11
CA LEU A 197 -36.04 -11.99 8.98
C LEU A 197 -34.56 -11.67 9.12
N THR A 198 -33.78 -12.03 8.09
CA THR A 198 -32.42 -11.53 7.91
C THR A 198 -32.45 -10.42 6.88
N ILE A 199 -31.94 -9.24 7.24
CA ILE A 199 -31.64 -8.17 6.26
C ILE A 199 -30.15 -8.25 5.98
N LEU A 200 -29.80 -8.71 4.78
CA LEU A 200 -28.42 -8.93 4.34
C LEU A 200 -27.98 -7.79 3.43
N HIS A 201 -27.06 -6.98 3.93
CA HIS A 201 -26.36 -5.95 3.16
C HIS A 201 -25.11 -6.56 2.54
N HIS A 202 -24.92 -6.35 1.25
CA HIS A 202 -23.74 -6.74 0.49
C HIS A 202 -23.18 -5.49 -0.17
N PHE A 203 -21.86 -5.30 -0.05
CA PHE A 203 -21.19 -4.18 -0.70
C PHE A 203 -19.90 -4.63 -1.38
N VAL A 204 -19.58 -3.95 -2.47
CA VAL A 204 -18.31 -4.11 -3.18
C VAL A 204 -17.79 -2.73 -3.52
N SER A 205 -16.57 -2.44 -3.09
CA SER A 205 -15.86 -1.20 -3.38
C SER A 205 -14.64 -1.49 -4.24
N TYR A 206 -14.43 -0.67 -5.27
CA TYR A 206 -13.27 -0.72 -6.15
C TYR A 206 -12.51 0.61 -6.08
N ASP A 207 -11.19 0.50 -6.07
CA ASP A 207 -10.23 1.58 -6.24
C ASP A 207 -9.15 1.18 -7.28
N GLN A 208 -8.13 2.03 -7.45
CA GLN A 208 -7.06 1.82 -8.44
C GLN A 208 -6.08 0.69 -8.10
N TYR A 209 -6.06 0.19 -6.86
CA TYR A 209 -5.14 -0.85 -6.37
C TYR A 209 -5.84 -2.20 -6.11
N GLY A 210 -7.15 -2.22 -6.21
CA GLY A 210 -7.99 -3.37 -5.95
C GLY A 210 -9.32 -2.93 -5.35
N GLY A 211 -9.68 -3.54 -4.23
CA GLY A 211 -10.89 -3.16 -3.53
C GLY A 211 -11.14 -4.00 -2.29
N TYR A 212 -12.32 -3.80 -1.73
CA TYR A 212 -12.82 -4.62 -0.65
C TYR A 212 -14.30 -4.88 -0.87
N TRP A 213 -14.75 -6.03 -0.41
CA TRP A 213 -16.16 -6.38 -0.42
C TRP A 213 -16.53 -6.99 0.92
N GLY A 214 -17.81 -7.04 1.22
CA GLY A 214 -18.24 -7.61 2.48
C GLY A 214 -19.73 -7.73 2.58
N ILE A 215 -20.12 -8.27 3.72
CA ILE A 215 -21.51 -8.34 4.13
C ILE A 215 -21.67 -7.81 5.55
N THR A 216 -22.82 -7.21 5.79
CA THR A 216 -23.38 -7.08 7.13
C THR A 216 -24.80 -7.62 7.10
N TYR A 217 -25.25 -8.14 8.24
CA TYR A 217 -26.62 -8.59 8.36
C TYR A 217 -27.10 -8.46 9.79
N SER A 218 -28.40 -8.21 9.90
CA SER A 218 -29.13 -8.17 11.15
C SER A 218 -30.25 -9.20 11.09
N VAL A 219 -30.69 -9.68 12.27
CA VAL A 219 -31.72 -10.73 12.34
C VAL A 219 -32.80 -10.31 13.31
N LEU A 220 -34.04 -10.29 12.83
CA LEU A 220 -35.24 -10.27 13.65
C LEU A 220 -35.71 -11.71 13.86
N GLU A 221 -36.05 -12.06 15.08
CA GLU A 221 -36.64 -13.33 15.51
C GLU A 221 -37.99 -13.01 16.18
N ALA A 222 -39.04 -13.75 15.83
CA ALA A 222 -40.33 -13.65 16.49
C ALA A 222 -41.11 -14.97 16.39
N SER A 223 -42.10 -15.13 17.29
CA SER A 223 -43.11 -16.19 17.13
C SER A 223 -43.92 -16.01 15.86
N GLU A 224 -44.43 -17.10 15.27
CA GLU A 224 -45.18 -17.06 14.00
C GLU A 224 -46.32 -16.03 14.01
N GLY A 225 -47.08 -15.95 15.12
CA GLY A 225 -48.20 -15.01 15.24
C GLY A 225 -47.81 -13.54 15.35
N ALA A 226 -46.57 -13.23 15.78
CA ALA A 226 -46.10 -11.85 15.95
C ALA A 226 -45.16 -11.40 14.80
N PHE A 227 -44.77 -12.31 13.91
CA PHE A 227 -43.70 -12.07 12.95
C PHE A 227 -43.99 -10.95 11.95
N GLU A 228 -45.18 -10.92 11.35
CA GLU A 228 -45.51 -9.92 10.31
C GLU A 228 -45.55 -8.49 10.88
N GLU A 229 -46.09 -8.32 12.08
CA GLU A 229 -46.12 -7.04 12.79
C GLU A 229 -44.72 -6.62 13.22
N ALA A 230 -43.97 -7.52 13.86
CA ALA A 230 -42.59 -7.26 14.28
C ALA A 230 -41.68 -6.88 13.10
N LYS A 231 -41.83 -7.59 11.97
CA LYS A 231 -41.14 -7.30 10.70
C LYS A 231 -41.44 -5.89 10.20
N THR A 232 -42.71 -5.50 10.23
CA THR A 232 -43.14 -4.17 9.79
C THR A 232 -42.52 -3.09 10.67
N HIS A 233 -42.59 -3.23 12.00
CA HIS A 233 -41.96 -2.29 12.92
C HIS A 233 -40.44 -2.24 12.77
N TYR A 234 -39.81 -3.39 12.56
CA TYR A 234 -38.36 -3.48 12.40
C TYR A 234 -37.88 -2.75 11.14
N ILE A 235 -38.48 -3.06 9.99
CA ILE A 235 -38.15 -2.41 8.72
C ILE A 235 -38.42 -0.91 8.79
N ASN A 236 -39.58 -0.51 9.35
CA ASN A 236 -39.92 0.90 9.51
C ASN A 236 -38.92 1.63 10.41
N GLY A 237 -38.48 1.02 11.52
CA GLY A 237 -37.49 1.63 12.40
C GLY A 237 -36.15 1.85 11.70
N LEU A 238 -35.64 0.84 10.99
CA LEU A 238 -34.38 0.97 10.27
C LEU A 238 -34.44 2.03 9.14
N LEU A 239 -35.52 2.08 8.37
CA LEU A 239 -35.68 3.08 7.30
C LEU A 239 -35.85 4.51 7.84
N ASN A 240 -36.36 4.66 9.05
CA ASN A 240 -36.54 5.96 9.72
C ASN A 240 -35.44 6.25 10.75
N GLN A 241 -34.32 5.54 10.69
CA GLN A 241 -33.15 5.83 11.50
C GLN A 241 -32.60 7.22 11.15
N GLN A 242 -32.28 7.98 12.19
CA GLN A 242 -31.74 9.33 12.07
C GLN A 242 -30.29 9.32 12.51
N ILE A 243 -29.38 9.69 11.60
CA ILE A 243 -27.97 9.90 11.88
C ILE A 243 -27.80 11.27 12.53
N ASN A 244 -26.98 11.35 13.57
CA ASN A 244 -26.62 12.62 14.20
C ASN A 244 -25.64 13.38 13.28
N PRO A 245 -26.01 14.56 12.74
CA PRO A 245 -25.14 15.32 11.84
C PRO A 245 -23.87 15.81 12.52
N GLN A 246 -23.91 16.09 13.83
CA GLN A 246 -22.71 16.52 14.58
C GLN A 246 -21.69 15.39 14.71
N TRP A 247 -22.17 14.17 14.96
CA TRP A 247 -21.31 12.99 14.98
C TRP A 247 -20.68 12.74 13.62
N LEU A 248 -21.49 12.81 12.55
CA LEU A 248 -21.01 12.61 11.18
C LEU A 248 -19.92 13.62 10.80
N GLN A 249 -20.12 14.90 11.15
CA GLN A 249 -19.11 15.93 10.94
C GLN A 249 -17.82 15.65 11.72
N ALA A 250 -17.93 15.23 12.98
CA ALA A 250 -16.77 14.91 13.82
C ALA A 250 -15.96 13.73 13.26
N VAL A 251 -16.64 12.67 12.79
CA VAL A 251 -15.99 11.52 12.14
C VAL A 251 -15.29 11.96 10.85
N ASN A 252 -15.98 12.69 9.97
CA ASN A 252 -15.39 13.15 8.71
C ASN A 252 -14.18 14.07 8.93
N GLN A 253 -14.22 14.96 9.91
CA GLN A 253 -13.08 15.81 10.26
C GLN A 253 -11.89 14.99 10.75
N LYS A 254 -12.14 14.00 11.61
CA LYS A 254 -11.11 13.09 12.11
C LYS A 254 -10.48 12.27 10.99
N ASP A 255 -11.30 11.69 10.12
CA ASP A 255 -10.81 10.87 9.01
C ASP A 255 -10.01 11.70 8.00
N MET A 256 -10.44 12.94 7.73
CA MET A 256 -9.68 13.89 6.93
C MET A 256 -8.32 14.21 7.56
N GLN A 257 -8.25 14.44 8.87
CA GLN A 257 -6.98 14.69 9.58
C GLN A 257 -6.04 13.48 9.50
N ILE A 258 -6.56 12.27 9.73
CA ILE A 258 -5.78 11.03 9.61
C ILE A 258 -5.24 10.86 8.18
N ALA A 259 -6.07 11.11 7.17
CA ALA A 259 -5.65 11.04 5.78
C ALA A 259 -4.55 12.06 5.44
N GLN A 260 -4.67 13.30 5.94
CA GLN A 260 -3.64 14.33 5.78
C GLN A 260 -2.31 13.94 6.44
N GLN A 261 -2.37 13.41 7.67
CA GLN A 261 -1.18 12.94 8.39
C GLN A 261 -0.51 11.77 7.67
N SER A 262 -1.29 10.80 7.20
CA SER A 262 -0.78 9.64 6.45
C SER A 262 -0.13 10.09 5.14
N ASN A 263 -0.75 11.03 4.41
CA ASN A 263 -0.18 11.61 3.19
C ASN A 263 1.12 12.37 3.45
N ALA A 264 1.20 13.18 4.50
CA ALA A 264 2.42 13.89 4.87
C ALA A 264 3.55 12.91 5.24
N ALA A 265 3.23 11.87 6.02
CA ALA A 265 4.19 10.82 6.36
C ALA A 265 4.65 10.04 5.13
N HIS A 266 3.76 9.76 4.17
CA HIS A 266 4.11 9.13 2.90
C HIS A 266 5.06 10.01 2.07
N GLN A 267 4.76 11.31 1.93
CA GLN A 267 5.63 12.24 1.21
C GLN A 267 7.02 12.34 1.84
N GLN A 268 7.11 12.34 3.18
CA GLN A 268 8.39 12.33 3.89
C GLN A 268 9.18 11.04 3.61
N ARG A 269 8.52 9.88 3.61
CA ARG A 269 9.17 8.61 3.24
C ARG A 269 9.70 8.65 1.81
N MET A 270 8.94 9.18 0.86
CA MET A 270 9.37 9.30 -0.54
C MET A 270 10.53 10.27 -0.71
N ALA A 271 10.53 11.40 0.00
CA ALA A 271 11.66 12.34 0.00
C ALA A 271 12.95 11.68 0.52
N ASN A 272 12.83 10.89 1.60
CA ASN A 272 13.96 10.14 2.17
C ASN A 272 14.49 9.07 1.20
N ILE A 273 13.60 8.30 0.56
CA ILE A 273 13.97 7.29 -0.44
C ILE A 273 14.70 7.95 -1.62
N LYS A 274 14.16 9.07 -2.12
CA LYS A 274 14.79 9.83 -3.21
C LYS A 274 16.18 10.32 -2.81
N SER A 275 16.31 10.95 -1.65
CA SER A 275 17.61 11.45 -1.16
C SER A 275 18.62 10.31 -0.99
N PHE A 276 18.20 9.16 -0.47
CA PHE A 276 19.05 7.99 -0.35
C PHE A 276 19.47 7.42 -1.72
N GLY A 277 18.54 7.39 -2.69
CA GLY A 277 18.83 7.00 -4.07
C GLY A 277 19.83 7.92 -4.76
N ASP A 278 19.66 9.24 -4.59
CA ASP A 278 20.56 10.25 -5.14
C ASP A 278 21.98 10.11 -4.53
N GLN A 279 22.07 9.92 -3.20
CA GLN A 279 23.35 9.68 -2.52
C GLN A 279 24.04 8.39 -2.98
N ASN A 280 23.29 7.31 -3.16
CA ASN A 280 23.85 6.05 -3.66
C ASN A 280 24.34 6.18 -5.09
N THR A 281 23.60 6.90 -5.93
CA THR A 281 24.00 7.17 -7.32
C THR A 281 25.27 8.03 -7.37
N ALA A 282 25.36 9.08 -6.54
CA ALA A 282 26.56 9.89 -6.43
C ALA A 282 27.78 9.05 -5.96
N ARG A 283 27.61 8.25 -4.91
CA ARG A 283 28.67 7.34 -4.43
C ARG A 283 29.10 6.31 -5.48
N PHE A 284 28.15 5.81 -6.28
CA PHE A 284 28.47 4.91 -7.38
C PHE A 284 29.30 5.61 -8.45
N ASN A 285 28.90 6.82 -8.86
CA ASN A 285 29.62 7.62 -9.83
C ASN A 285 31.04 7.99 -9.35
N ASP A 286 31.18 8.38 -8.09
CA ASP A 286 32.48 8.68 -7.48
C ASP A 286 33.41 7.45 -7.49
N ARG A 287 32.86 6.26 -7.18
CA ARG A 287 33.61 4.99 -7.25
C ARG A 287 34.03 4.66 -8.68
N MET A 288 33.16 4.86 -9.67
CA MET A 288 33.50 4.63 -11.07
C MET A 288 34.57 5.61 -11.55
N ALA A 289 34.46 6.90 -11.21
CA ALA A 289 35.49 7.89 -11.54
C ALA A 289 36.85 7.56 -10.91
N ALA A 290 36.87 7.11 -9.65
CA ALA A 290 38.10 6.66 -8.99
C ALA A 290 38.67 5.40 -9.66
N MET A 291 37.82 4.46 -10.09
CA MET A 291 38.25 3.27 -10.82
C MET A 291 38.85 3.63 -12.19
N ASP A 292 38.23 4.57 -12.92
CA ASP A 292 38.75 5.07 -14.20
C ASP A 292 40.12 5.75 -14.04
N GLN A 293 40.28 6.56 -12.98
CA GLN A 293 41.58 7.18 -12.65
C GLN A 293 42.63 6.13 -12.31
N ASN A 294 42.30 5.12 -11.50
CA ASN A 294 43.21 4.02 -11.18
C ASN A 294 43.60 3.21 -12.43
N MET A 295 42.64 2.94 -13.32
CA MET A 295 42.88 2.26 -14.60
C MET A 295 43.79 3.10 -15.50
N ALA A 296 43.57 4.42 -15.59
CA ALA A 296 44.42 5.32 -16.36
C ALA A 296 45.85 5.36 -15.80
N SER A 297 46.02 5.43 -14.48
CA SER A 297 47.33 5.37 -13.83
C SER A 297 48.04 4.03 -14.06
N TRP A 298 47.30 2.90 -13.94
CA TRP A 298 47.85 1.58 -14.22
C TRP A 298 48.35 1.46 -15.67
N ARG A 299 47.56 1.93 -16.65
CA ARG A 299 47.98 1.96 -18.07
C ARG A 299 49.21 2.83 -18.29
N ALA A 300 49.28 3.99 -17.64
CA ALA A 300 50.43 4.89 -17.74
C ALA A 300 51.71 4.25 -17.15
N ASN A 301 51.59 3.57 -16.00
CA ASN A 301 52.70 2.85 -15.38
C ASN A 301 53.16 1.67 -16.22
N GLN A 302 52.23 0.92 -16.82
CA GLN A 302 52.58 -0.17 -17.73
C GLN A 302 53.33 0.36 -18.96
N ALA A 303 52.84 1.42 -19.59
CA ALA A 303 53.53 2.04 -20.72
C ALA A 303 54.91 2.59 -20.33
N ALA A 304 55.08 3.11 -19.11
CA ALA A 304 56.39 3.54 -18.61
C ALA A 304 57.34 2.34 -18.37
N SER A 305 56.83 1.26 -17.78
CA SER A 305 57.59 0.02 -17.59
C SER A 305 58.03 -0.58 -18.91
N ASP A 306 57.16 -0.60 -19.92
CA ASP A 306 57.47 -1.11 -21.27
C ASP A 306 58.60 -0.28 -21.90
N ARG A 307 58.56 1.06 -21.78
CA ARG A 307 59.64 1.94 -22.24
C ARG A 307 60.96 1.68 -21.51
N SER A 308 60.93 1.54 -20.18
CA SER A 308 62.13 1.25 -19.39
C SER A 308 62.71 -0.12 -19.70
N GLN A 309 61.86 -1.13 -19.95
CA GLN A 309 62.29 -2.45 -20.38
C GLN A 309 62.90 -2.40 -21.78
N GLU A 310 62.30 -1.65 -22.71
CA GLU A 310 62.87 -1.43 -24.05
C GLU A 310 64.27 -0.81 -23.95
N GLN A 311 64.42 0.27 -23.17
CA GLN A 311 65.72 0.91 -22.93
C GLN A 311 66.75 -0.06 -22.31
N PHE A 312 66.34 -0.93 -21.39
CA PHE A 312 67.22 -1.92 -20.79
C PHE A 312 67.64 -3.02 -21.78
N VAL A 313 66.71 -3.49 -22.61
CA VAL A 313 67.01 -4.45 -23.68
C VAL A 313 67.99 -3.82 -24.68
N ASP A 314 67.79 -2.55 -25.01
CA ASP A 314 68.68 -1.80 -25.89
C ASP A 314 70.07 -1.68 -25.29
N TYR A 315 70.17 -1.35 -24.01
CA TYR A 315 71.44 -1.34 -23.28
C TYR A 315 72.15 -2.71 -23.30
N ILE A 316 71.44 -3.83 -23.05
CA ILE A 316 72.03 -5.18 -23.12
C ILE A 316 72.54 -5.48 -24.54
N HIS A 317 71.75 -5.11 -25.55
CA HIS A 317 72.09 -5.35 -26.95
C HIS A 317 73.13 -4.36 -27.49
N GLY A 318 73.57 -3.40 -26.67
CA GLY A 318 74.50 -2.35 -27.08
C GLY A 318 73.91 -1.48 -28.18
N ASN A 319 72.61 -1.23 -28.17
CA ASN A 319 71.92 -0.39 -29.12
C ASN A 319 71.51 0.95 -28.49
N THR A 320 71.43 2.00 -29.31
CA THR A 320 70.92 3.32 -28.98
C THR A 320 69.95 3.79 -30.06
N ASN A 321 69.09 4.76 -29.74
CA ASN A 321 68.19 5.36 -30.73
C ASN A 321 68.83 6.65 -31.26
N VAL A 322 68.94 6.76 -32.59
CA VAL A 322 69.40 7.97 -33.26
C VAL A 322 68.25 8.60 -34.03
N SER A 323 68.20 9.93 -34.07
CA SER A 323 67.11 10.67 -34.70
C SER A 323 67.60 11.63 -35.78
N ASN A 324 66.84 11.71 -36.86
CA ASN A 324 67.10 12.66 -37.93
C ASN A 324 66.69 14.06 -37.46
N THR A 325 67.63 14.99 -37.43
CA THR A 325 67.40 16.37 -36.99
C THR A 325 66.40 17.14 -37.87
N ASN A 326 66.20 16.70 -39.12
CA ASN A 326 65.30 17.38 -40.07
C ASN A 326 63.88 16.80 -40.11
N THR A 327 63.71 15.49 -39.83
CA THR A 327 62.41 14.80 -39.97
C THR A 327 61.85 14.24 -38.66
N GLY A 328 62.65 14.16 -37.60
CA GLY A 328 62.25 13.57 -36.31
C GLY A 328 62.07 12.05 -36.33
N GLN A 329 62.41 11.37 -37.44
CA GLN A 329 62.37 9.91 -37.53
C GLN A 329 63.50 9.29 -36.70
N THR A 330 63.18 8.28 -35.91
CA THR A 330 64.10 7.54 -35.03
C THR A 330 64.41 6.14 -35.56
N TYR A 331 65.66 5.74 -35.45
CA TYR A 331 66.16 4.41 -35.81
C TYR A 331 67.05 3.85 -34.69
N LYS A 332 67.01 2.53 -34.51
CA LYS A 332 67.82 1.81 -33.52
C LYS A 332 69.13 1.36 -34.17
N VAL A 333 70.27 1.77 -33.62
CA VAL A 333 71.62 1.50 -34.14
C VAL A 333 72.55 1.03 -33.01
N GLU A 334 73.71 0.47 -33.32
CA GLU A 334 74.68 0.04 -32.30
C GLU A 334 75.31 1.27 -31.60
N ALA A 335 75.32 1.28 -30.27
CA ALA A 335 75.86 2.32 -29.42
C ALA A 335 77.40 2.38 -29.45
N GLY A 336 77.97 3.52 -29.06
CA GLY A 336 79.42 3.68 -28.84
C GLY A 336 80.19 4.42 -29.92
N ALA A 337 79.53 5.30 -30.69
CA ALA A 337 80.20 6.23 -31.60
C ALA A 337 79.74 7.67 -31.42
N ASN A 338 80.62 8.64 -31.69
CA ASN A 338 80.31 10.07 -31.56
C ASN A 338 79.41 10.61 -32.69
N GLN A 339 79.41 9.98 -33.86
CA GLN A 339 78.64 10.40 -35.03
C GLN A 339 78.02 9.21 -35.74
N TYR A 340 76.74 9.36 -36.09
CA TYR A 340 75.95 8.39 -36.82
C TYR A 340 75.50 8.98 -38.14
N TRP A 341 75.81 8.29 -39.23
CA TRP A 341 75.42 8.69 -40.58
C TRP A 341 74.55 7.59 -41.18
N MET A 342 73.38 7.93 -41.72
CA MET A 342 72.46 6.95 -42.30
C MET A 342 72.07 7.33 -43.73
N ASN A 343 71.99 6.34 -44.62
CA ASN A 343 71.53 6.51 -46.00
C ASN A 343 70.01 6.25 -46.13
N ASN A 344 69.47 6.45 -47.33
CA ASN A 344 68.04 6.22 -47.61
C ASN A 344 67.65 4.72 -47.65
N GLN A 345 68.62 3.82 -47.57
CA GLN A 345 68.45 2.36 -47.59
C GLN A 345 68.47 1.75 -46.18
N GLY A 346 68.70 2.55 -45.13
CA GLY A 346 68.76 2.10 -43.74
C GLY A 346 70.11 1.54 -43.31
N GLU A 347 71.15 1.65 -44.15
CA GLU A 347 72.53 1.37 -43.74
C GLU A 347 73.07 2.57 -42.95
N TYR A 348 73.92 2.30 -41.96
CA TYR A 348 74.52 3.34 -41.14
C TYR A 348 76.04 3.17 -41.01
N ILE A 349 76.74 4.30 -40.87
CA ILE A 349 78.16 4.39 -40.55
C ILE A 349 78.30 5.00 -39.16
N LYS A 350 79.15 4.38 -38.33
CA LYS A 350 79.56 4.87 -37.02
C LYS A 350 80.97 5.45 -37.09
N SER A 351 81.19 6.63 -36.51
CA SER A 351 82.50 7.28 -36.47
C SER A 351 82.73 8.00 -35.14
N ASP A 352 83.93 7.87 -34.58
CA ASP A 352 84.38 8.62 -33.41
C ASP A 352 85.06 9.94 -33.74
N ASN A 353 85.40 10.13 -35.03
CA ASN A 353 86.12 11.30 -35.49
C ASN A 353 85.12 12.41 -35.85
N SER A 354 85.09 13.48 -35.05
CA SER A 354 84.22 14.65 -35.23
C SER A 354 84.42 15.42 -36.54
N LEU A 355 85.51 15.16 -37.27
CA LEU A 355 85.79 15.74 -38.58
C LEU A 355 85.45 14.79 -39.73
N TYR A 356 84.92 13.59 -39.44
CA TYR A 356 84.56 12.63 -40.47
C TYR A 356 83.23 12.98 -41.12
N ASN A 357 83.24 13.09 -42.45
CA ASN A 357 82.05 13.25 -43.25
C ASN A 357 82.07 12.20 -44.38
N PRO A 358 81.20 11.18 -44.33
CA PRO A 358 81.20 10.10 -45.33
C PRO A 358 80.80 10.58 -46.73
N ASN A 359 80.16 11.75 -46.86
CA ASN A 359 79.90 12.35 -48.18
C ASN A 359 81.18 12.89 -48.86
N LEU A 360 82.28 13.02 -48.12
CA LEU A 360 83.60 13.46 -48.63
C LEU A 360 84.62 12.32 -48.74
N ASP A 361 84.28 11.13 -48.24
CA ASP A 361 85.14 9.94 -48.28
C ASP A 361 84.96 9.19 -49.62
N GLN A 362 86.04 9.11 -50.41
CA GLN A 362 86.02 8.51 -51.75
C GLN A 362 85.60 7.03 -51.78
N ASN A 363 85.60 6.34 -50.62
CA ASN A 363 85.23 4.94 -50.55
C ASN A 363 83.72 4.72 -50.32
N VAL A 364 83.01 5.72 -49.79
CA VAL A 364 81.60 5.58 -49.36
C VAL A 364 80.68 6.72 -49.84
N ASN A 365 81.20 7.72 -50.57
CA ASN A 365 80.44 8.86 -51.09
C ASN A 365 79.59 8.57 -52.34
N ASN A 366 79.44 7.29 -52.72
CA ASN A 366 78.55 6.88 -53.81
C ASN A 366 77.06 6.97 -53.45
N GLN A 367 76.74 7.32 -52.20
CA GLN A 367 75.39 7.55 -51.69
C GLN A 367 75.36 8.73 -50.71
N THR A 368 74.17 9.33 -50.55
CA THR A 368 73.98 10.46 -49.63
C THR A 368 73.80 9.95 -48.21
N TRP A 369 74.65 10.44 -47.32
CA TRP A 369 74.63 10.17 -45.89
C TRP A 369 74.10 11.38 -45.14
N THR A 370 73.09 11.18 -44.30
CA THR A 370 72.55 12.21 -43.41
C THR A 370 73.03 11.94 -42.00
N GLU A 371 73.46 12.98 -41.29
CA GLU A 371 73.86 12.88 -39.89
C GLU A 371 72.62 12.75 -38.99
N TYR A 372 72.67 11.82 -38.04
CA TYR A 372 71.67 11.60 -37.02
C TYR A 372 72.29 11.85 -35.66
N GLU A 373 71.52 12.43 -34.76
CA GLU A 373 71.93 12.67 -33.38
C GLU A 373 71.39 11.56 -32.48
N GLU A 374 72.24 11.07 -31.56
CA GLU A 374 71.82 10.14 -30.51
C GLU A 374 70.77 10.80 -29.60
N GLN A 375 69.65 10.12 -29.39
CA GLN A 375 68.65 10.56 -28.43
C GLN A 375 69.06 10.14 -27.02
N ASN A 376 69.30 11.13 -26.16
CA ASN A 376 69.51 10.91 -24.73
C ASN A 376 68.21 10.56 -24.00
#